data_AF-A0A941U3M3-F1
#
_entry.id   AF-A0A941U3M3-F1
#
_cell.length_a   1.000
_cell.length_b   1.000
_cell.length_c   1.000
_cell.angle_alpha   90.00
_cell.angle_beta   90.00
_cell.angle_gamma   90.00
#
_symmetry.space_group_name_H-M   'P 1'
#
loop_
_entity.id
_entity.type
_entity.pdbx_description
1 polymer ?
#
loop_
_entity_poly.entity_id
_entity_poly.type
_entity_poly.pdbx_seq_one_letter_code
_entity_poly.pdbx_strand_id
1 'polypeptide(L)'
;MARLLKWPKAAGAADCRELEQLPNIGPALAADLRRIGIRHPAELQGRDPLALYQALCSATGRRQDPCVLDTFMAACDFMRGAAPAPWWHYTPQRKRMYAGIGTGTGSSANAGGAAARPR
;
A
#
# COMPACT_ATOMS: atom_id res chain seq x y z
N MET A 1 -10.60 18.46 18.77
CA MET A 1 -11.70 17.48 18.64
C MET A 1 -11.83 17.07 17.17
N ALA A 2 -11.22 15.96 16.75
CA ALA A 2 -11.47 15.42 15.42
C ALA A 2 -12.71 14.54 15.51
N ARG A 3 -13.86 15.09 15.10
CA ARG A 3 -15.09 14.32 14.89
C ARG A 3 -14.72 13.18 13.93
N LEU A 4 -14.98 11.95 14.35
CA LEU A 4 -14.81 10.74 13.54
C LEU A 4 -15.75 10.86 12.32
N LEU A 5 -15.30 11.55 11.27
CA LEU A 5 -16.00 11.55 9.99
C LEU A 5 -15.81 10.14 9.45
N LYS A 6 -16.84 9.31 9.60
CA LYS A 6 -16.90 7.99 8.98
C LYS A 6 -16.97 8.25 7.47
N TRP A 7 -15.80 8.31 6.82
CA TRP A 7 -15.74 8.61 5.40
C TRP A 7 -16.48 7.53 4.62
N PRO A 8 -17.59 7.87 3.92
CA PRO A 8 -18.28 6.89 3.10
C PRO A 8 -17.34 6.46 1.98
N LYS A 9 -17.30 5.15 1.72
CA LYS A 9 -16.55 4.62 0.60
C LYS A 9 -17.17 5.10 -0.71
N ALA A 10 -16.32 5.47 -1.66
CA ALA A 10 -16.79 5.89 -2.98
C ALA A 10 -17.40 4.69 -3.70
N ALA A 11 -18.51 4.92 -4.41
CA ALA A 11 -19.15 3.89 -5.23
C ALA A 11 -18.32 3.59 -6.49
N GLY A 12 -17.59 4.58 -7.02
CA GLY A 12 -16.69 4.44 -8.15
C GLY A 12 -15.61 5.53 -8.17
N ALA A 13 -14.66 5.41 -9.10
CA ALA A 13 -13.53 6.32 -9.24
C ALA A 13 -13.95 7.80 -9.39
N ALA A 14 -15.02 8.05 -10.15
CA ALA A 14 -15.52 9.39 -10.44
C ALA A 14 -16.00 10.15 -9.19
N ASP A 15 -16.36 9.45 -8.11
CA ASP A 15 -16.85 10.02 -6.85
C ASP A 15 -15.79 10.03 -5.75
N CYS A 16 -14.62 9.43 -6.01
CA CYS A 16 -13.54 9.34 -5.03
C CYS A 16 -12.73 10.65 -5.01
N ARG A 17 -12.80 11.38 -3.91
CA ARG A 17 -12.12 12.68 -3.71
C ARG A 17 -10.99 12.59 -2.68
N GLU A 18 -11.20 11.79 -1.65
CA GLU A 18 -10.23 11.54 -0.58
C GLU A 18 -9.72 10.10 -0.60
N LEU A 19 -8.46 9.90 -0.21
CA LEU A 19 -7.82 8.57 -0.20
C LEU A 19 -8.58 7.58 0.67
N GLU A 20 -9.19 8.04 1.75
CA GLU A 20 -9.94 7.20 2.67
C GLU A 20 -11.33 6.81 2.16
N GLN A 21 -11.77 7.35 1.04
CA GLN A 21 -12.95 6.86 0.32
C GLN A 21 -12.62 5.64 -0.54
N LEU A 22 -11.34 5.33 -0.78
CA LEU A 22 -10.92 4.15 -1.53
C LEU A 22 -11.33 2.86 -0.78
N PRO A 23 -11.73 1.79 -1.51
CA PRO A 23 -11.98 0.50 -0.89
C PRO A 23 -10.71 0.02 -0.17
N ASN A 24 -10.88 -0.62 0.99
CA ASN A 24 -9.80 -1.16 1.84
C ASN A 24 -8.86 -0.12 2.51
N ILE A 25 -8.95 1.17 2.18
CA ILE A 25 -8.02 2.18 2.71
C ILE A 25 -8.65 2.94 3.87
N GLY A 26 -8.10 2.77 5.07
CA GLY A 26 -8.42 3.61 6.23
C GLY A 26 -7.43 4.77 6.41
N PRO A 27 -7.61 5.60 7.46
CA PRO A 27 -6.73 6.76 7.74
C PRO A 27 -5.24 6.43 7.79
N ALA A 28 -4.88 5.27 8.36
CA ALA A 28 -3.48 4.83 8.44
C ALA A 28 -2.86 4.62 7.05
N LEU A 29 -3.53 3.85 6.20
CA LEU A 29 -3.00 3.53 4.87
C LEU A 29 -3.07 4.73 3.91
N ALA A 30 -4.03 5.64 4.12
CA ALA A 30 -4.03 6.93 3.42
C ALA A 30 -2.87 7.83 3.88
N ALA A 31 -2.52 7.84 5.16
CA ALA A 31 -1.32 8.53 5.63
C ALA A 31 -0.05 7.92 5.03
N ASP A 32 0.01 6.60 4.85
CA ASP A 32 1.12 5.91 4.18
C ASP A 32 1.21 6.28 2.69
N LEU A 33 0.08 6.35 1.98
CA LEU A 33 0.04 6.85 0.60
C LEU A 33 0.54 8.30 0.51
N ARG A 34 0.11 9.17 1.43
CA ARG A 34 0.60 10.55 1.52
C ARG A 34 2.11 10.61 1.81
N ARG A 35 2.63 9.69 2.64
CA ARG A 35 4.08 9.58 2.92
C ARG A 35 4.90 9.29 1.67
N ILE A 36 4.37 8.50 0.74
CA ILE A 36 5.03 8.18 -0.54
C ILE A 36 4.65 9.14 -1.68
N GLY A 37 4.04 10.27 -1.36
CA GLY A 37 3.77 11.37 -2.29
C GLY A 37 2.44 11.29 -3.02
N ILE A 38 1.56 10.34 -2.70
CA ILE A 38 0.21 10.27 -3.28
C ILE A 38 -0.75 11.08 -2.40
N ARG A 39 -1.27 12.19 -2.92
CA ARG A 39 -2.15 13.11 -2.17
C ARG A 39 -3.61 12.95 -2.56
N HIS A 40 -3.88 12.61 -3.82
CA HIS A 40 -5.23 12.49 -4.38
C HIS A 40 -5.47 11.10 -4.99
N PRO A 41 -6.69 10.52 -4.87
CA PRO A 41 -7.02 9.21 -5.44
C PRO A 41 -6.75 9.11 -6.94
N ALA A 42 -7.01 10.17 -7.70
CA ALA A 42 -6.82 10.20 -9.15
C ALA A 42 -5.37 9.89 -9.58
N GLU A 43 -4.39 10.20 -8.73
CA GLU A 43 -2.99 9.91 -9.00
C GLU A 43 -2.70 8.40 -9.09
N LEU A 44 -3.55 7.54 -8.51
CA LEU A 44 -3.38 6.09 -8.55
C LEU A 44 -3.68 5.47 -9.92
N GLN A 45 -4.41 6.16 -10.80
CA GLN A 45 -4.82 5.64 -12.12
C GLN A 45 -3.61 5.19 -12.96
N GLY A 46 -2.55 6.00 -12.96
CA GLY A 46 -1.32 5.76 -13.72
C GLY A 46 -0.18 5.13 -12.91
N ARG A 47 -0.44 4.62 -11.70
CA ARG A 47 0.61 4.06 -10.84
C ARG A 47 0.64 2.55 -10.94
N ASP A 48 1.86 2.02 -10.82
CA ASP A 48 2.10 0.59 -10.61
C ASP A 48 1.97 0.28 -9.09
N PRO A 49 1.04 -0.62 -8.70
CA PRO A 49 0.91 -1.07 -7.32
C PRO A 49 2.20 -1.60 -6.70
N LEU A 50 3.05 -2.27 -7.46
CA LEU A 50 4.31 -2.81 -6.96
C LEU A 50 5.28 -1.67 -6.60
N ALA A 51 5.41 -0.67 -7.47
CA ALA A 51 6.22 0.51 -7.21
C ALA A 51 5.74 1.27 -5.95
N LEU A 52 4.42 1.39 -5.73
CA LEU A 52 3.87 1.99 -4.51
C LEU A 52 4.26 1.19 -3.26
N TYR A 53 4.15 -0.14 -3.31
CA TYR A 53 4.53 -1.03 -2.21
C TYR A 53 6.03 -0.92 -1.88
N GLN A 54 6.88 -0.92 -2.91
CA GLN A 54 8.32 -0.75 -2.74
C GLN A 54 8.67 0.61 -2.16
N ALA A 55 8.06 1.69 -2.67
CA ALA A 55 8.25 3.04 -2.15
C ALA A 55 7.86 3.13 -0.66
N LEU A 56 6.77 2.46 -0.25
CA LEU A 56 6.37 2.43 1.15
C LEU A 56 7.35 1.63 2.01
N CYS A 57 7.83 0.48 1.53
CA CYS A 57 8.85 -0.30 2.22
C CYS A 57 10.12 0.53 2.45
N SER A 58 10.58 1.25 1.42
CA SER A 58 11.73 2.15 1.50
C SER A 58 11.49 3.31 2.47
N ALA A 59 10.35 3.99 2.38
CA ALA A 59 10.02 5.14 3.22
C ALA A 59 9.85 4.79 4.70
N THR A 60 9.44 3.55 5.01
CA THR A 60 9.28 3.06 6.39
C THR A 60 10.50 2.30 6.91
N GLY A 61 11.48 1.99 6.05
CA GLY A 61 12.64 1.16 6.39
C GLY A 61 12.30 -0.28 6.75
N ARG A 62 11.08 -0.74 6.46
CA ARG A 62 10.58 -2.07 6.85
C ARG A 62 9.78 -2.68 5.72
N ARG A 63 9.93 -3.99 5.56
CA ARG A 63 9.08 -4.76 4.66
C ARG A 63 7.65 -4.71 5.16
N GLN A 64 6.74 -4.25 4.32
CA GLN A 64 5.31 -4.18 4.60
C GLN A 64 4.66 -5.56 4.42
N ASP A 65 3.52 -5.77 5.08
CA ASP A 65 2.77 -7.02 4.91
C ASP A 65 2.32 -7.19 3.46
N PRO A 66 2.29 -8.43 2.93
CA PRO A 66 1.95 -8.66 1.52
C PRO A 66 0.54 -8.20 1.13
N CYS A 67 -0.39 -8.17 2.09
CA CYS A 67 -1.75 -7.66 1.89
C CYS A 67 -1.79 -6.15 1.59
N VAL A 68 -0.73 -5.41 1.91
CA VAL A 68 -0.61 -3.99 1.51
C VAL A 68 -0.47 -3.88 0.00
N LEU A 69 0.32 -4.76 -0.64
CA LEU A 69 0.39 -4.81 -2.10
C LEU A 69 -0.97 -5.17 -2.71
N ASP A 70 -1.66 -6.17 -2.15
CA ASP A 70 -3.02 -6.53 -2.58
C ASP A 70 -3.99 -5.33 -2.49
N THR A 71 -3.85 -4.54 -1.43
CA THR A 71 -4.64 -3.31 -1.24
C THR A 71 -4.31 -2.25 -2.28
N PHE A 72 -3.04 -2.05 -2.62
CA PHE A 72 -2.63 -1.13 -3.68
C PHE A 72 -3.09 -1.58 -5.07
N MET A 73 -3.09 -2.89 -5.34
CA MET A 73 -3.65 -3.45 -6.57
C MET A 73 -5.15 -3.11 -6.68
N ALA A 74 -5.90 -3.39 -5.62
CA ALA A 74 -7.33 -3.06 -5.56
C ALA A 74 -7.61 -1.56 -5.70
N ALA A 75 -6.81 -0.71 -5.06
CA ALA A 75 -6.99 0.74 -5.11
C ALA A 75 -6.69 1.32 -6.49
N CYS A 76 -5.63 0.85 -7.15
CA CYS A 76 -5.29 1.30 -8.50
C CYS A 76 -6.34 0.85 -9.52
N ASP A 77 -6.81 -0.40 -9.46
CA ASP A 77 -7.87 -0.90 -10.35
C ASP A 77 -9.20 -0.21 -10.12
N PHE A 78 -9.57 0.04 -8.86
CA PHE A 78 -10.75 0.84 -8.54
C PHE A 78 -10.67 2.24 -9.18
N MET A 79 -9.52 2.91 -9.07
CA MET A 79 -9.35 4.24 -9.69
C MET A 79 -9.32 4.17 -11.22
N ARG A 80 -8.92 3.04 -11.81
CA ARG A 80 -9.04 2.76 -13.26
C ARG A 80 -10.47 2.42 -13.71
N GLY A 81 -11.44 2.38 -12.79
CA GLY A 81 -12.85 2.18 -13.10
C GLY A 81 -13.40 0.78 -12.78
N ALA A 82 -12.61 -0.09 -12.14
CA ALA A 82 -13.12 -1.37 -11.67
C ALA A 82 -14.11 -1.17 -10.51
N ALA A 83 -15.01 -2.15 -10.33
CA ALA A 83 -15.89 -2.18 -9.16
C ALA A 83 -15.08 -2.30 -7.85
N PRO A 84 -15.55 -1.75 -6.73
CA PRO A 84 -14.88 -1.91 -5.45
C PRO A 84 -14.81 -3.39 -5.08
N ALA A 85 -13.59 -3.86 -4.76
CA ALA A 85 -13.33 -5.23 -4.38
C ALA A 85 -12.55 -5.29 -3.06
N PRO A 86 -12.79 -6.32 -2.24
CA PRO A 86 -11.95 -6.58 -1.07
C PRO A 86 -10.52 -6.92 -1.51
N TRP A 87 -9.51 -6.45 -0.78
CA TRP A 87 -8.10 -6.61 -1.15
C TRP A 87 -7.71 -8.07 -1.43
N TRP A 88 -8.24 -9.04 -0.67
CA TRP A 88 -7.89 -10.47 -0.82
C TRP A 88 -8.28 -11.03 -2.19
N HIS A 89 -9.14 -10.35 -2.96
CA HIS A 89 -9.47 -10.72 -4.33
C HIS A 89 -8.22 -10.73 -5.22
N TYR A 90 -7.25 -9.89 -4.91
CA TYR A 90 -5.99 -9.74 -5.64
C TYR A 90 -4.88 -10.68 -5.14
N THR A 91 -5.08 -11.39 -4.03
CA THR A 91 -4.09 -12.31 -3.47
C THR A 91 -3.67 -13.41 -4.47
N PRO A 92 -4.57 -14.08 -5.21
CA PRO A 92 -4.16 -15.05 -6.23
C PRO A 92 -3.30 -14.43 -7.32
N GLN A 93 -3.63 -13.21 -7.78
CA GLN A 93 -2.87 -12.49 -8.79
C GLN A 93 -1.47 -12.14 -8.27
N ARG A 94 -1.36 -11.57 -7.07
CA ARG A 94 -0.07 -11.28 -6.42
C ARG A 94 0.77 -12.55 -6.29
N LYS A 95 0.19 -13.67 -5.83
CA LYS A 95 0.95 -14.92 -5.68
C LYS A 95 1.51 -15.43 -7.01
N ARG A 96 0.80 -15.25 -8.12
CA ARG A 96 1.27 -15.62 -9.46
C ARG A 96 2.36 -14.70 -9.98
N MET A 97 2.21 -13.38 -9.79
CA MET A 97 3.12 -12.37 -10.36
C MET A 97 4.34 -12.09 -9.47
N TYR A 98 4.18 -12.19 -8.15
CA TYR A 98 5.12 -11.71 -7.14
C TYR A 98 5.34 -12.75 -6.03
N ALA A 99 5.71 -13.97 -6.40
CA ALA A 99 5.86 -15.10 -5.47
C ALA A 99 6.76 -14.77 -4.25
N GLY A 100 7.83 -13.99 -4.45
CA GLY A 100 8.74 -13.56 -3.37
C GLY A 100 8.16 -12.56 -2.36
N ILE A 101 7.01 -11.94 -2.65
CA ILE A 101 6.36 -10.97 -1.76
C ILE A 101 5.41 -11.67 -0.76
N GLY A 102 5.22 -13.00 -0.80
CA GLY A 102 4.36 -13.73 0.15
C GLY A 102 5.04 -14.81 0.99
N THR A 103 6.21 -15.28 0.58
CA THR A 103 6.94 -16.34 1.24
C THR A 103 7.83 -15.74 2.32
N GLY A 104 7.48 -15.94 3.59
CA GLY A 104 8.34 -15.57 4.71
C GLY A 104 9.62 -16.40 4.70
N THR A 105 10.62 -15.99 3.93
CA THR A 105 12.01 -16.33 4.18
C THR A 105 12.68 -15.07 4.71
N GLY A 106 12.51 -14.83 6.01
CA GLY A 106 13.42 -13.94 6.73
C GLY A 106 14.81 -14.58 6.70
N SER A 107 15.62 -14.26 5.70
CA SER A 107 17.07 -14.27 5.86
C SER A 107 17.48 -12.87 6.26
N SER A 108 17.54 -12.66 7.57
CA SER A 108 18.44 -11.65 8.13
C SER A 108 19.86 -12.15 7.85
N ALA A 109 20.38 -11.88 6.65
CA ALA A 109 21.80 -12.03 6.36
C ALA A 109 22.50 -10.81 6.97
N ASN A 110 22.84 -11.00 8.24
CA ASN A 110 24.00 -10.45 8.95
C ASN A 110 24.89 -9.50 8.13
N ALA A 111 24.77 -8.19 8.37
CA ALA A 111 25.89 -7.26 8.20
C ALA A 111 26.50 -7.04 9.59
N GLY A 112 27.32 -8.00 10.00
CA GLY A 112 28.21 -7.84 11.14
C GLY A 112 29.25 -6.76 10.83
N GLY A 113 29.44 -5.84 11.78
CA GLY A 113 30.43 -4.78 11.70
C GLY A 113 30.60 -4.13 13.06
N ALA A 114 30.85 -4.94 14.09
CA ALA A 114 31.40 -4.45 15.34
C ALA A 114 32.82 -3.92 15.06
N ALA A 115 33.01 -2.61 15.20
CA ALA A 115 34.33 -2.03 15.42
C ALA A 115 34.20 -1.06 16.59
N ALA A 116 34.66 -1.55 17.74
CA ALA A 116 34.81 -0.78 18.95
C ALA A 116 36.09 0.10 18.88
N ARG A 117 36.01 1.28 19.55
CA ARG A 117 37.09 2.09 20.20
C ARG A 117 37.95 3.00 19.30
N PRO A 118 38.74 3.95 19.88
CA PRO A 118 38.69 4.71 21.16
C PRO A 118 38.67 6.25 20.90
N ARG A 119 38.60 7.21 21.83
CA ARG A 119 39.05 7.41 23.22
C ARG A 119 38.04 8.28 23.98
#